data_AF-A0A1J3F6H4-F1
#
_entry.id   AF-A0A1J3F6H4-F1
#
_cell.length_a   1.000
_cell.length_b   1.000
_cell.length_c   1.000
_cell.angle_alpha   90.00
_cell.angle_beta   90.00
_cell.angle_gamma   90.00
#
_symmetry.space_group_name_H-M   'P 1'
#
loop_
_entity.id
_entity.type
_entity.pdbx_description
1 polymer ?
#
loop_
_entity_poly.entity_id
_entity_poly.type
_entity_poly.pdbx_seq_one_letter_code
_entity_poly.pdbx_strand_id
1 'polypeptide(L)'
;MNGFADLNPSESKPWLAHVAPLEAILFDVDGTLCDSDPIHLIAFQELLQEIGFNNGVPIDEKFFVANIAGKHNSEIARALFPDDVPRGEKLCEEKEVLFRKLVAEKVKPLDGLIQLTKWIEDRGLKRAAVTN
;
A
#
# COMPACT_ATOMS: atom_id res chain seq x y z
N MET A 1 9.86 53.40 -39.00
CA MET A 1 10.54 53.19 -37.70
C MET A 1 9.51 53.53 -36.63
N ASN A 2 8.95 52.67 -35.80
CA ASN A 2 9.26 51.31 -35.33
C ASN A 2 7.88 50.63 -35.08
N GLY A 3 7.61 49.40 -35.49
CA GLY A 3 8.21 48.20 -34.90
C GLY A 3 7.30 47.64 -33.80
N PHE A 4 6.04 47.33 -34.12
CA PHE A 4 5.22 46.44 -33.30
C PHE A 4 5.28 45.06 -33.97
N ALA A 5 6.13 44.21 -33.43
CA ALA A 5 6.28 42.83 -33.87
C ALA A 5 4.99 42.06 -33.59
N ASP A 6 4.51 41.34 -34.61
CA ASP A 6 3.49 40.32 -34.50
C ASP A 6 3.88 39.31 -33.41
N LEU A 7 3.08 39.22 -32.35
CA LEU A 7 3.22 38.16 -31.36
C LEU A 7 2.65 36.88 -31.97
N ASN A 8 3.55 36.01 -32.46
CA ASN A 8 3.24 34.66 -32.92
C ASN A 8 2.52 33.85 -31.82
N PRO A 9 1.39 33.17 -32.09
CA PRO A 9 0.69 32.37 -31.10
C PRO A 9 1.33 31.01 -30.74
N SER A 10 2.60 30.77 -31.06
CA SER A 10 3.14 29.39 -31.15
C SER A 10 4.19 29.00 -30.10
N GLU A 11 4.06 29.47 -28.86
CA GLU A 11 4.85 28.90 -27.74
C GLU A 11 3.94 28.40 -26.62
N SER A 12 2.90 27.64 -26.98
CA SER A 12 2.25 26.76 -26.03
C SER A 12 3.22 25.65 -25.65
N LYS A 13 3.74 25.72 -24.42
CA LYS A 13 4.53 24.65 -23.79
C LYS A 13 3.87 23.30 -24.10
N PRO A 14 4.57 22.35 -24.74
CA PRO A 14 3.94 21.10 -25.12
C PRO A 14 3.46 20.41 -23.84
N TRP A 15 2.16 20.08 -23.82
CA TRP A 15 1.56 19.38 -22.70
C TRP A 15 2.33 18.08 -22.47
N LEU A 16 2.57 17.69 -21.21
CA LEU A 16 3.38 16.50 -20.88
C LEU A 16 2.92 15.25 -21.65
N ALA A 17 1.61 15.11 -21.89
CA ALA A 17 1.05 14.00 -22.67
C ALA A 17 1.50 13.98 -24.15
N HIS A 18 1.91 15.10 -24.72
CA HIS A 18 2.49 15.19 -26.08
C HIS A 18 3.99 14.83 -26.11
N VAL A 19 4.70 14.98 -24.99
CA VAL A 19 6.16 14.74 -24.93
C VAL A 19 6.50 13.37 -24.34
N ALA A 20 5.63 12.86 -23.46
CA ALA A 20 5.74 11.55 -22.83
C ALA A 20 4.33 10.92 -22.75
N PRO A 21 3.92 10.10 -23.73
CA PRO A 21 2.64 9.42 -23.67
C PRO A 21 2.60 8.47 -22.46
N LEU A 22 1.42 8.30 -21.88
CA LEU A 22 1.22 7.30 -20.81
C LEU A 22 1.41 5.91 -21.41
N GLU A 23 2.38 5.15 -20.89
CA GLU A 23 2.68 3.79 -21.38
C GLU A 23 2.30 2.70 -20.37
N ALA A 24 2.35 3.02 -19.07
CA ALA A 24 2.16 2.04 -18.01
C ALA A 24 1.57 2.66 -16.73
N ILE A 25 0.85 1.83 -15.97
CA ILE A 25 0.38 2.15 -14.61
C ILE A 25 0.94 1.11 -13.65
N LEU A 26 1.65 1.57 -12.63
CA LEU A 26 2.16 0.73 -11.55
C LEU A 26 1.29 0.93 -10.32
N PHE A 27 0.79 -0.17 -9.76
CA PHE A 27 -0.06 -0.16 -8.58
C PHE A 27 0.74 -0.62 -7.38
N ASP A 28 0.69 0.13 -6.29
CA ASP A 28 0.89 -0.48 -4.97
C ASP A 28 -0.23 -1.50 -4.69
N VAL A 29 -0.05 -2.43 -3.74
CA VAL A 29 -1.04 -3.48 -3.43
C VAL A 29 -1.82 -3.13 -2.17
N ASP A 30 -1.15 -3.05 -1.04
CA ASP A 30 -1.76 -2.91 0.27
C ASP A 30 -2.32 -1.48 0.45
N GLY A 31 -3.60 -1.37 0.77
CA GLY A 31 -4.29 -0.07 0.83
C GLY A 31 -4.57 0.58 -0.53
N THR A 32 -4.16 -0.05 -1.64
CA THR A 32 -4.35 0.47 -3.01
C THR A 32 -5.25 -0.44 -3.85
N LEU A 33 -4.91 -1.72 -4.01
CA LEU A 33 -5.74 -2.69 -4.73
C LEU A 33 -6.81 -3.32 -3.84
N CYS A 34 -6.54 -3.38 -2.55
CA CYS A 34 -7.45 -3.88 -1.53
C CYS A 34 -7.22 -3.16 -0.21
N ASP A 35 -8.27 -3.12 0.62
CA ASP A 35 -8.14 -2.70 2.02
C ASP A 35 -7.67 -3.90 2.87
N SER A 36 -6.35 -4.03 3.04
CA SER A 36 -5.71 -5.14 3.76
C SER A 36 -5.40 -4.83 5.22
N ASP A 37 -5.46 -3.56 5.64
CA ASP A 37 -5.16 -3.12 7.02
C ASP A 37 -6.05 -3.79 8.07
N PRO A 38 -7.39 -3.92 7.89
CA PRO A 38 -8.23 -4.65 8.84
C PRO A 38 -7.80 -6.11 9.02
N ILE A 39 -7.27 -6.73 7.96
CA ILE A 39 -6.82 -8.13 7.99
C ILE A 39 -5.48 -8.23 8.73
N HIS A 40 -4.57 -7.27 8.51
CA HIS A 40 -3.33 -7.17 9.28
C HIS A 40 -3.60 -6.94 10.77
N LEU A 41 -4.53 -6.05 11.11
CA LEU A 41 -4.93 -5.81 12.51
C LEU A 41 -5.42 -7.10 13.18
N ILE A 42 -6.30 -7.86 12.51
CA ILE A 42 -6.80 -9.15 13.03
C ILE A 42 -5.64 -10.13 13.26
N ALA A 43 -4.74 -10.29 12.27
CA ALA A 43 -3.61 -11.21 12.39
C ALA A 43 -2.68 -10.86 13.57
N PHE A 44 -2.40 -9.57 13.77
CA PHE A 44 -1.62 -9.12 14.93
C PHE A 44 -2.38 -9.31 16.23
N GLN A 45 -3.67 -9.00 16.29
CA GLN A 45 -4.49 -9.19 17.49
C GLN A 45 -4.50 -10.64 17.95
N GLU A 46 -4.65 -11.60 17.03
CA GLU A 46 -4.63 -13.03 17.36
C GLU A 46 -3.28 -13.44 17.97
N LEU A 47 -2.18 -13.19 17.27
CA LEU A 47 -0.86 -13.63 17.73
C LEU A 47 -0.36 -12.89 18.98
N LEU A 48 -0.63 -11.59 19.10
CA LEU A 48 -0.24 -10.81 20.28
C LEU A 48 -1.04 -11.26 21.52
N GLN A 49 -2.32 -11.62 21.35
CA GLN A 49 -3.11 -12.16 22.45
C GLN A 49 -2.62 -13.55 22.89
N GLU A 50 -2.27 -14.43 21.96
CA GLU A 50 -1.77 -15.78 22.28
C GLU A 50 -0.54 -15.76 23.21
N ILE A 51 0.33 -14.76 23.04
CA ILE A 51 1.53 -14.61 23.87
C ILE A 51 1.34 -13.73 25.11
N GLY A 52 0.11 -13.26 25.37
CA GLY A 52 -0.22 -12.40 26.51
C GLY A 52 0.35 -10.97 26.41
N PHE A 53 0.61 -10.48 25.21
CA PHE A 53 1.06 -9.09 25.00
C PHE A 53 0.07 -8.10 25.62
N ASN A 54 0.57 -6.98 26.15
CA ASN A 54 -0.26 -5.95 26.79
C ASN A 54 -1.20 -6.52 27.88
N ASN A 55 -0.70 -7.46 28.69
CA ASN A 55 -1.47 -8.19 29.71
C ASN A 55 -2.71 -8.92 29.14
N GLY A 56 -2.64 -9.35 27.88
CA GLY A 56 -3.72 -10.02 27.16
C GLY A 56 -4.80 -9.07 26.61
N VAL A 57 -4.63 -7.75 26.75
CA VAL A 57 -5.57 -6.77 26.18
C VAL A 57 -5.26 -6.58 24.69
N PRO A 58 -6.22 -6.82 23.78
CA PRO A 58 -6.01 -6.64 22.34
C PRO A 58 -5.54 -5.23 22.00
N ILE A 59 -4.63 -5.11 21.03
CA ILE A 59 -4.29 -3.79 20.46
C ILE A 59 -5.51 -3.22 19.73
N ASP A 60 -5.68 -1.90 19.79
CA ASP A 60 -6.71 -1.20 19.02
C ASP A 60 -6.17 -0.68 17.68
N GLU A 61 -7.07 -0.17 16.85
CA GLU A 61 -6.72 0.43 15.56
C GLU A 61 -5.73 1.60 15.71
N LYS A 62 -5.88 2.38 16.78
CA LYS A 62 -5.01 3.54 17.03
C LYS A 62 -3.57 3.11 17.31
N PHE A 63 -3.39 2.05 18.09
CA PHE A 63 -2.10 1.42 18.33
C PHE A 63 -1.53 0.84 17.05
N PHE A 64 -2.35 0.13 16.27
CA PHE A 64 -1.94 -0.46 15.00
C PHE A 64 -1.43 0.59 14.02
N VAL A 65 -2.17 1.68 13.82
CA VAL A 65 -1.75 2.78 12.94
C VAL A 65 -0.44 3.43 13.42
N ALA A 66 -0.30 3.65 14.73
CA ALA A 66 0.90 4.31 15.27
C ALA A 66 2.16 3.42 15.23
N ASN A 67 2.00 2.11 15.40
CA ASN A 67 3.13 1.21 15.66
C ASN A 67 3.42 0.22 14.53
N ILE A 68 2.44 -0.10 13.67
CA ILE A 68 2.49 -1.23 12.76
C ILE A 68 2.24 -0.82 11.31
N ALA A 69 1.14 -0.10 11.03
CA ALA A 69 0.70 0.20 9.67
C ALA A 69 1.80 0.88 8.84
N GLY A 70 2.04 0.36 7.62
CA GLY A 70 3.02 0.88 6.67
C GLY A 70 4.50 0.71 7.05
N LYS A 71 4.83 0.02 8.14
CA LYS A 71 6.22 -0.18 8.58
C LYS A 71 6.79 -1.52 8.13
N HIS A 72 8.11 -1.59 7.96
CA HIS A 72 8.79 -2.85 7.72
C HIS A 72 8.77 -3.75 8.98
N ASN A 73 8.80 -5.07 8.77
CA ASN A 73 8.77 -6.05 9.86
C ASN A 73 9.87 -5.84 10.92
N SER A 74 11.06 -5.37 10.52
CA SER A 74 12.16 -5.07 11.46
C SER A 74 11.86 -3.87 12.38
N GLU A 75 11.16 -2.86 11.86
CA GLU A 75 10.70 -1.71 12.64
C GLU A 75 9.55 -2.11 13.58
N ILE A 76 8.62 -2.93 13.09
CA ILE A 76 7.50 -3.47 13.88
C ILE A 76 8.06 -4.32 15.03
N ALA A 77 8.98 -5.24 14.75
CA ALA A 77 9.62 -6.09 15.75
C ALA A 77 10.26 -5.25 16.87
N ARG A 78 11.00 -4.20 16.51
CA ARG A 78 11.61 -3.28 17.48
C ARG A 78 10.59 -2.45 18.27
N ALA A 79 9.47 -2.06 17.64
CA ALA A 79 8.42 -1.31 18.31
C ALA A 79 7.64 -2.17 19.33
N LEU A 80 7.38 -3.44 18.98
CA LEU A 80 6.60 -4.36 19.82
C LEU A 80 7.46 -5.04 20.90
N PHE A 81 8.72 -5.36 20.58
CA PHE A 81 9.64 -6.09 21.45
C PHE A 81 11.00 -5.38 21.49
N PRO A 82 11.09 -4.18 22.09
CA PRO A 82 12.33 -3.40 22.11
C PRO A 82 13.49 -4.12 22.81
N ASP A 83 13.18 -4.98 23.79
CA ASP A 83 14.16 -5.75 24.56
C ASP A 83 14.40 -7.17 23.99
N ASP A 84 13.65 -7.59 22.96
CA ASP A 84 13.72 -8.93 22.37
C ASP A 84 13.32 -8.90 20.88
N VAL A 85 14.12 -8.19 20.08
CA VAL A 85 13.89 -8.04 18.63
C VAL A 85 13.78 -9.38 17.90
N PRO A 86 14.62 -10.41 18.18
CA PRO A 86 14.48 -11.72 17.52
C PRO A 86 13.10 -12.36 17.72
N ARG A 87 12.51 -12.21 18.92
CA ARG A 87 11.13 -12.66 19.15
C ARG A 87 10.13 -11.87 18.31
N GLY A 88 10.30 -10.55 18.20
CA GLY A 88 9.45 -9.71 17.36
C GLY A 88 9.52 -10.07 15.88
N GLU A 89 10.71 -10.39 15.37
CA GLU A 89 10.91 -10.85 13.98
C GLU A 89 10.17 -12.17 13.72
N LYS A 90 10.32 -13.15 14.63
CA LYS A 90 9.59 -14.43 14.56
C LYS A 90 8.07 -14.23 14.57
N LEU A 91 7.56 -13.32 15.41
CA LEU A 91 6.13 -12.99 15.42
C LEU A 91 5.67 -12.37 14.10
N CYS A 92 6.49 -11.53 13.47
CA CYS A 92 6.17 -10.97 12.16
C CYS A 92 6.12 -12.06 11.07
N GLU A 93 7.01 -13.05 11.09
CA GLU A 93 6.96 -14.20 10.19
C GLU A 93 5.70 -15.05 10.40
N GLU A 94 5.34 -15.33 11.65
CA GLU A 94 4.11 -16.05 12.00
C GLU A 94 2.86 -15.26 11.57
N LYS A 95 2.88 -13.93 11.75
CA LYS A 95 1.84 -13.01 11.28
C LYS A 95 1.65 -13.10 9.77
N GLU A 96 2.73 -13.16 8.99
CA GLU A 96 2.65 -13.30 7.53
C GLU A 96 1.99 -14.62 7.11
N VAL A 97 2.25 -15.71 7.83
CA VAL A 97 1.58 -17.00 7.57
C VAL A 97 0.09 -16.91 7.85
N LEU A 98 -0.30 -16.30 8.97
CA LEU A 98 -1.70 -16.12 9.34
C LEU A 98 -2.42 -15.16 8.39
N PHE A 99 -1.80 -14.03 8.07
CA PHE A 99 -2.31 -13.05 7.12
C PHE A 99 -2.63 -13.68 5.76
N ARG A 100 -1.72 -14.51 5.21
CA ARG A 100 -1.97 -15.22 3.93
C ARG A 100 -3.18 -16.15 3.98
N LYS A 101 -3.50 -16.74 5.14
CA LYS A 101 -4.71 -17.55 5.30
C LYS A 101 -5.95 -16.67 5.32
N LEU A 102 -5.93 -15.59 6.12
CA LEU A 102 -7.06 -14.68 6.27
C LEU A 102 -7.37 -13.91 4.98
N VAL A 103 -6.34 -13.45 4.26
CA VAL A 103 -6.51 -12.66 3.02
C VAL A 103 -7.16 -13.49 1.93
N ALA A 104 -6.84 -14.78 1.82
CA ALA A 104 -7.45 -15.69 0.84
C ALA A 104 -8.97 -15.84 1.02
N GLU A 105 -9.47 -15.67 2.25
CA GLU A 105 -10.89 -15.79 2.57
C GLU A 105 -11.64 -14.44 2.55
N LYS A 106 -10.94 -13.34 2.86
CA LYS A 106 -11.57 -12.05 3.21
C LYS A 106 -11.31 -10.93 2.22
N VAL A 107 -10.25 -11.00 1.41
CA VAL A 107 -9.84 -9.88 0.55
C VAL A 107 -10.90 -9.57 -0.49
N LYS A 108 -11.12 -8.27 -0.71
CA LYS A 108 -11.98 -7.76 -1.77
C LYS A 108 -11.21 -6.71 -2.56
N PRO A 109 -11.38 -6.66 -3.89
CA PRO A 109 -10.85 -5.55 -4.67
C PRO A 109 -11.49 -4.24 -4.18
N LEU A 110 -10.70 -3.16 -4.20
CA LEU A 110 -11.23 -1.84 -3.91
C LEU A 110 -12.29 -1.43 -4.94
N ASP A 111 -13.29 -0.68 -4.50
CA ASP A 111 -14.34 -0.18 -5.39
C ASP A 111 -13.73 0.63 -6.54
N GLY A 112 -14.18 0.35 -7.77
CA GLY A 112 -13.64 1.01 -8.97
C GLY A 112 -12.42 0.31 -9.57
N LEU A 113 -11.73 -0.58 -8.86
CA LEU A 113 -10.52 -1.23 -9.37
C LEU A 113 -10.79 -2.02 -10.66
N ILE A 114 -11.89 -2.78 -10.70
CA ILE A 114 -12.24 -3.58 -11.88
C ILE A 114 -12.53 -2.67 -13.08
N GLN A 115 -13.22 -1.55 -12.87
CA GLN A 115 -13.50 -0.58 -13.91
C GLN A 115 -12.21 0.08 -14.43
N LEU A 116 -11.29 0.42 -13.52
CA LEU A 116 -9.98 0.98 -13.88
C LEU A 116 -9.13 -0.01 -14.66
N THR A 117 -9.06 -1.27 -14.22
CA THR A 117 -8.29 -2.32 -14.93
C THR A 117 -8.80 -2.51 -16.36
N LYS A 118 -10.12 -2.49 -16.56
CA LYS A 118 -10.72 -2.49 -17.90
C LYS A 118 -10.35 -1.25 -18.73
N TRP A 119 -10.40 -0.07 -18.12
CA TRP A 119 -10.04 1.19 -18.80
C TRP A 119 -8.59 1.20 -19.31
N ILE A 120 -7.67 0.57 -18.55
CA ILE A 120 -6.26 0.38 -18.89
C ILE A 120 -6.11 -0.57 -20.08
N GLU A 121 -6.79 -1.73 -20.02
CA GLU A 121 -6.78 -2.72 -21.10
C GLU A 121 -7.31 -2.16 -22.41
N ASP A 122 -8.44 -1.47 -22.37
CA ASP A 122 -9.09 -0.88 -23.55
C ASP A 122 -8.20 0.18 -24.24
N ARG A 123 -7.14 0.66 -23.56
CA ARG A 123 -6.15 1.64 -24.07
C ARG A 123 -4.80 1.02 -24.44
N GLY A 124 -4.62 -0.30 -24.26
CA GLY A 124 -3.35 -0.98 -24.51
C GLY A 124 -2.22 -0.55 -23.57
N LEU A 125 -2.55 0.00 -22.40
CA LEU A 125 -1.57 0.40 -21.40
C LEU A 125 -1.04 -0.81 -20.64
N LYS A 126 0.26 -0.80 -20.32
CA LYS A 126 0.86 -1.84 -19.46
C LYS A 126 0.45 -1.61 -18.02
N ARG A 127 0.38 -2.69 -17.22
CA ARG A 127 0.18 -2.59 -15.78
C ARG A 127 0.95 -3.63 -15.00
N ALA A 128 1.39 -3.27 -13.80
CA ALA A 128 2.02 -4.18 -12.84
C ALA A 128 1.66 -3.76 -11.41
N ALA A 129 1.64 -4.74 -10.51
CA ALA A 129 1.62 -4.49 -9.08
C ALA A 129 3.06 -4.45 -8.55
N VAL A 130 3.34 -3.54 -7.63
CA VAL A 130 4.64 -3.31 -6.99
C VAL A 130 4.36 -3.16 -5.50
N THR A 131 4.77 -4.14 -4.69
CA THR A 131 4.63 -4.09 -3.22
C THR A 131 5.97 -4.42 -2.56
N ASN A 132 6.05 -4.14 -1.26
CA ASN A 132 7.22 -4.32 -0.40
C ASN A 132 7.44 -5.78 0.01
#